data_AF-A0A178MV07-F1
#
_entry.id   AF-A0A178MV07-F1
#
_cell.length_a   1.000
_cell.length_b   1.000
_cell.length_c   1.000
_cell.angle_alpha   90.00
_cell.angle_beta   90.00
_cell.angle_gamma   90.00
#
_symmetry.space_group_name_H-M   'P 1'
#
loop_
_entity.id
_entity.type
_entity.pdbx_description
1 polymer ?
#
loop_
_entity_poly.entity_id
_entity_poly.type
_entity_poly.pdbx_seq_one_letter_code
_entity_poly.pdbx_strand_id
1 'polypeptide(L)'
;MGSFALIAVTGILMFFHLDSGLNKLAHEWLGWGLVAAVGLHAAANLGMFKRYFHQRAALAVMGACLLLLAASFVSPPGDKAKPSHILAVQALLDAPVTVAAQVAGTDAEDAVARLRAAGFNARAELSLRQMAGAGRDEQMKALGVLFKK
;
A
#
# COMPACT_ATOMS: atom_id res chain seq x y z
N MET A 1 -15.27 4.34 -27.26
CA MET A 1 -14.23 5.38 -27.44
C MET A 1 -14.15 6.32 -26.24
N GLY A 2 -15.25 6.97 -25.81
CA GLY A 2 -15.23 7.86 -24.65
C GLY A 2 -14.75 7.20 -23.34
N SER A 3 -15.25 6.00 -23.01
CA SER A 3 -14.82 5.24 -21.84
C SER A 3 -13.32 4.91 -21.85
N PHE A 4 -12.79 4.49 -23.00
CA PHE A 4 -11.37 4.19 -23.16
C PHE A 4 -10.50 5.44 -22.98
N ALA A 5 -10.86 6.55 -23.63
CA ALA A 5 -10.14 7.83 -23.49
C ALA A 5 -10.14 8.32 -22.03
N LEU A 6 -11.27 8.22 -21.33
CA LEU A 6 -11.39 8.62 -19.93
C LEU A 6 -10.47 7.81 -19.02
N ILE A 7 -10.48 6.48 -19.12
CA ILE A 7 -9.63 5.61 -18.31
C ILE A 7 -8.14 5.81 -18.65
N ALA A 8 -7.80 5.98 -19.93
CA ALA A 8 -6.43 6.20 -20.36
C ALA A 8 -5.86 7.51 -19.82
N VAL A 9 -6.61 8.62 -19.94
CA VAL A 9 -6.17 9.94 -19.44
C VAL A 9 -6.04 9.92 -17.92
N THR A 10 -7.02 9.38 -17.20
CA THR A 10 -6.93 9.29 -15.72
C THR A 10 -5.76 8.41 -15.27
N GLY A 11 -5.48 7.31 -15.98
CA GLY A 11 -4.31 6.46 -15.71
C GLY A 11 -2.98 7.18 -15.94
N ILE A 12 -2.84 7.94 -17.03
CA ILE A 12 -1.64 8.74 -17.30
C ILE A 12 -1.44 9.81 -16.23
N LEU A 13 -2.51 10.50 -15.82
CA LEU A 13 -2.43 11.51 -14.76
C LEU A 13 -1.95 10.90 -13.44
N MET A 14 -2.49 9.73 -13.06
CA MET A 14 -2.08 9.03 -11.84
C MET A 14 -0.62 8.55 -11.90
N PHE A 15 -0.14 8.10 -13.05
CA PHE A 15 1.26 7.69 -13.20
C PHE A 15 2.23 8.83 -12.89
N PHE A 16 1.93 10.05 -13.35
CA PHE A 16 2.73 11.24 -13.08
C PHE A 16 2.36 11.97 -11.79
N HIS A 17 1.44 11.43 -10.96
CA HIS A 17 0.93 12.10 -9.76
C HIS A 17 0.33 13.49 -10.03
N LEU A 18 -0.20 13.68 -11.23
CA LEU A 18 -0.93 14.88 -11.67
C LEU A 18 -2.45 14.73 -11.48
N ASP A 19 -2.88 13.62 -10.89
CA ASP A 19 -4.27 13.37 -10.56
C ASP A 19 -4.75 14.30 -9.43
N SER A 20 -5.99 14.77 -9.53
CA SER A 20 -6.62 15.60 -8.51
C SER A 20 -8.13 15.37 -8.48
N GLY A 21 -8.76 15.73 -7.36
CA GLY A 21 -10.21 15.61 -7.20
C GLY A 21 -10.71 14.18 -7.42
N LEU A 22 -11.58 14.02 -8.43
CA LEU A 22 -12.25 12.75 -8.73
C LEU A 22 -11.46 11.81 -9.64
N ASN A 23 -10.27 12.19 -10.12
CA ASN A 23 -9.53 11.40 -11.11
C ASN A 23 -9.26 9.96 -10.66
N LYS A 24 -8.75 9.78 -9.44
CA LYS A 24 -8.48 8.45 -8.87
C LYS A 24 -9.76 7.63 -8.68
N LEU A 25 -10.79 8.24 -8.09
CA LEU A 25 -12.07 7.57 -7.86
C LEU A 25 -12.70 7.13 -9.19
N ALA A 26 -12.66 8.00 -10.20
CA ALA A 26 -13.15 7.70 -11.54
C ALA A 26 -12.36 6.55 -12.18
N HIS A 27 -11.03 6.57 -12.12
CA HIS A 27 -10.20 5.51 -12.69
C HIS A 27 -10.51 4.13 -12.06
N GLU A 28 -10.61 4.07 -10.74
CA GLU A 28 -10.87 2.84 -10.00
C GLU A 28 -12.27 2.29 -10.33
N TRP A 29 -13.32 3.08 -10.18
CA TRP A 29 -14.70 2.60 -10.34
C TRP A 29 -15.10 2.41 -11.81
N LEU A 30 -14.75 3.35 -12.69
CA LEU A 30 -15.03 3.17 -14.11
C LEU A 30 -14.13 2.09 -14.72
N GLY A 31 -12.95 1.84 -14.16
CA GLY A 31 -12.10 0.70 -14.49
C GLY A 31 -12.80 -0.63 -14.25
N TRP A 32 -13.43 -0.81 -13.10
CA TRP A 32 -14.28 -1.97 -12.82
C TRP A 32 -15.45 -2.11 -13.81
N GLY A 33 -16.11 -1.00 -14.12
CA GLY A 33 -17.16 -0.97 -15.15
C GLY A 33 -16.65 -1.43 -16.52
N LEU A 34 -15.44 -1.00 -16.91
CA LEU A 34 -14.82 -1.40 -18.17
C LEU A 34 -14.47 -2.90 -18.19
N VAL A 35 -13.96 -3.44 -17.08
CA VAL A 35 -13.67 -4.89 -16.94
C VAL A 35 -14.95 -5.70 -17.11
N ALA A 36 -16.05 -5.31 -16.44
CA ALA A 36 -17.33 -5.97 -16.57
C ALA A 36 -17.87 -5.91 -18.01
N ALA A 37 -17.79 -4.74 -18.65
CA ALA A 37 -18.24 -4.55 -20.03
C ALA A 37 -17.42 -5.41 -21.03
N VAL A 38 -16.11 -5.48 -20.88
CA VAL A 38 -15.24 -6.34 -21.71
C VAL A 38 -15.55 -7.81 -21.48
N GLY A 39 -15.76 -8.23 -20.23
CA GLY A 39 -16.17 -9.59 -19.89
C GLY A 39 -17.50 -9.98 -20.54
N LEU A 40 -18.51 -9.11 -20.44
CA LEU A 40 -19.80 -9.32 -21.09
C LEU A 40 -19.67 -9.35 -22.62
N HIS A 41 -18.86 -8.46 -23.20
CA HIS A 41 -18.61 -8.43 -24.64
C HIS A 41 -17.96 -9.74 -25.13
N ALA A 42 -16.98 -10.28 -24.38
CA ALA A 42 -16.36 -11.56 -24.69
C ALA A 42 -17.36 -12.73 -24.55
N ALA A 43 -18.18 -12.73 -23.49
CA ALA A 43 -19.21 -13.74 -23.25
C ALA A 43 -20.32 -13.73 -24.32
N ALA A 44 -20.72 -12.54 -24.79
CA ALA A 44 -21.67 -12.40 -25.90
C ALA A 44 -21.08 -12.87 -27.25
N ASN A 45 -19.73 -12.86 -27.38
CA ASN A 45 -19.02 -13.16 -28.64
C ASN A 45 -18.08 -14.38 -28.50
N LEU A 46 -18.47 -15.38 -27.72
CA LEU A 46 -17.61 -16.53 -27.38
C LEU A 46 -17.07 -17.27 -28.61
N GLY A 47 -17.85 -17.39 -29.68
CA GLY A 47 -17.41 -18.06 -30.91
C GLY A 47 -16.20 -17.36 -31.55
N MET A 48 -16.27 -16.03 -31.67
CA MET A 48 -15.17 -15.23 -32.22
C MET A 48 -14.00 -15.15 -31.22
N PHE A 49 -14.31 -15.05 -29.93
CA PHE A 49 -13.31 -15.06 -28.87
C PHE A 49 -12.44 -16.33 -28.90
N LYS A 50 -13.06 -17.51 -29.05
CA LYS A 50 -12.35 -18.79 -29.17
C LYS A 50 -11.39 -18.85 -30.36
N ARG A 51 -11.70 -18.15 -31.45
CA ARG A 51 -10.84 -18.11 -32.65
C ARG A 51 -9.45 -17.53 -32.36
N TYR A 52 -9.32 -16.63 -31.39
CA TYR A 52 -8.02 -16.06 -31.01
C TYR A 52 -7.05 -17.13 -30.47
N PHE A 53 -7.56 -18.21 -29.88
CA PHE A 53 -6.72 -19.33 -29.41
C PHE A 53 -6.17 -20.21 -30.54
N HIS A 54 -6.64 -20.03 -31.77
CA HIS A 54 -6.13 -20.75 -32.94
C HIS A 54 -5.24 -19.88 -33.83
N GLN A 55 -5.16 -18.59 -33.58
CA GLN A 55 -4.33 -17.67 -34.37
C GLN A 55 -2.97 -17.48 -33.71
N ARG A 56 -1.89 -17.88 -34.40
CA ARG A 56 -0.52 -17.78 -33.87
C ARG A 56 -0.14 -16.36 -33.40
N ALA A 57 -0.52 -15.34 -34.16
CA ALA A 57 -0.27 -13.95 -33.80
C ALA A 57 -0.99 -13.54 -32.51
N ALA A 58 -2.27 -13.93 -32.36
CA ALA A 58 -3.04 -13.63 -31.16
C ALA A 58 -2.49 -14.39 -29.92
N LEU A 59 -2.12 -15.66 -30.10
CA LEU A 59 -1.44 -16.43 -29.05
C LEU A 59 -0.12 -15.78 -28.62
N ALA A 60 0.68 -15.26 -29.56
CA ALA A 60 1.92 -14.57 -29.24
C ALA A 60 1.67 -13.30 -28.39
N VAL A 61 0.70 -12.47 -28.77
CA VAL A 61 0.34 -11.26 -28.00
C VAL A 61 -0.22 -11.63 -26.62
N MET A 62 -1.13 -12.59 -26.54
CA MET A 62 -1.67 -13.06 -25.24
C MET A 62 -0.57 -13.60 -24.33
N GLY A 63 0.35 -14.41 -24.89
CA GLY A 63 1.50 -14.94 -24.16
C GLY A 63 2.42 -13.84 -23.66
N ALA A 64 2.74 -12.84 -24.49
CA ALA A 64 3.56 -11.70 -24.09
C ALA A 64 2.91 -10.87 -22.97
N CYS A 65 1.61 -10.57 -23.09
CA CYS A 65 0.87 -9.87 -22.03
C CYS A 65 0.81 -10.67 -20.73
N LEU A 66 0.61 -11.98 -20.80
CA LEU A 66 0.60 -12.86 -19.62
C LEU A 66 1.97 -12.90 -18.94
N LEU A 67 3.06 -12.97 -19.72
CA LEU A 67 4.42 -12.91 -19.21
C LEU A 67 4.73 -11.56 -18.57
N LEU A 68 4.33 -10.44 -19.17
CA LEU A 68 4.46 -9.11 -18.57
C LEU A 68 3.68 -9.00 -17.27
N LEU A 69 2.45 -9.54 -17.22
CA LEU A 69 1.67 -9.60 -16.00
C LEU A 69 2.34 -10.47 -14.93
N ALA A 70 2.88 -11.64 -15.28
CA ALA A 70 3.61 -12.48 -14.33
C ALA A 70 4.88 -11.77 -13.82
N ALA A 71 5.61 -11.09 -14.71
CA ALA A 71 6.80 -10.33 -14.38
C ALA A 71 6.49 -9.14 -13.45
N SER A 72 5.30 -8.54 -13.53
CA SER A 72 4.92 -7.43 -12.64
C SER A 72 4.78 -7.84 -11.17
N PHE A 73 4.61 -9.13 -10.88
CA PHE A 73 4.64 -9.67 -9.51
C PHE A 73 6.05 -9.98 -9.00
N VAL A 74 7.06 -9.99 -9.87
CA VAL A 74 8.44 -10.24 -9.47
C VAL A 74 9.03 -8.93 -8.92
N SER A 75 9.31 -8.90 -7.62
CA SER A 75 10.10 -7.81 -7.03
C SER A 75 11.60 -8.09 -7.19
N PRO A 76 12.41 -7.15 -7.70
CA PRO A 76 13.85 -7.31 -7.78
C PRO A 76 14.47 -7.58 -6.38
N PRO A 77 15.40 -8.54 -6.25
CA PRO A 77 16.12 -8.74 -5.00
C PRO A 77 17.02 -7.53 -4.74
N GLY A 78 16.63 -6.69 -3.78
CA GLY A 78 17.39 -5.49 -3.37
C GLY A 78 16.53 -4.25 -3.16
N ASP A 79 15.36 -4.15 -3.78
CA ASP A 79 14.48 -2.97 -3.70
C ASP A 79 13.67 -2.86 -2.39
N LYS A 80 14.07 -3.62 -1.36
CA LYS A 80 13.55 -3.46 0.01
C LYS A 80 14.37 -2.45 0.80
N ALA A 81 14.87 -1.39 0.17
CA ALA A 81 15.17 -0.17 0.92
C ALA A 81 13.83 0.30 1.48
N LYS A 82 13.52 -0.12 2.72
CA LYS A 82 12.32 0.31 3.43
C LYS A 82 12.26 1.84 3.29
N PRO A 83 11.14 2.40 2.85
CA PRO A 83 10.99 3.85 2.74
C PRO A 83 11.52 4.53 4.00
N SER A 84 12.19 5.68 3.86
CA SER A 84 12.88 6.36 4.97
C SER A 84 11.99 6.56 6.21
N HIS A 85 10.69 6.79 6.01
CA HIS A 85 9.71 6.88 7.09
C HIS A 85 9.52 5.56 7.86
N ILE A 86 9.57 4.40 7.19
CA ILE A 86 9.52 3.09 7.85
C ILE A 86 10.78 2.87 8.67
N LEU A 87 11.95 3.28 8.17
CA LEU A 87 13.20 3.20 8.93
C LEU A 87 13.15 4.10 10.17
N ALA A 88 12.61 5.32 10.06
CA ALA A 88 12.43 6.22 11.19
C ALA A 88 11.46 5.65 12.24
N VAL A 89 10.33 5.08 11.81
CA VAL A 89 9.39 4.40 12.72
C VAL A 89 10.05 3.20 13.39
N GLN A 90 10.83 2.40 12.67
CA GLN A 90 11.55 1.28 13.26
C GLN A 90 12.58 1.74 14.29
N ALA A 91 13.36 2.77 13.99
CA ALA A 91 14.29 3.37 14.93
C ALA A 91 13.58 3.88 16.19
N LEU A 92 12.41 4.52 16.06
CA LEU A 92 11.59 4.96 17.20
C LEU A 92 11.02 3.80 18.04
N LEU A 93 10.63 2.71 17.40
CA LEU A 93 10.14 1.52 18.11
C LEU A 93 11.23 0.79 18.88
N ASP A 94 12.46 0.85 18.37
CA ASP A 94 13.64 0.20 18.97
C ASP A 94 14.34 1.10 20.00
N ALA A 95 14.13 2.41 19.92
CA ALA A 95 14.67 3.38 20.87
C ALA A 95 13.98 3.27 22.25
N PRO A 96 14.69 3.60 23.35
CA PRO A 96 14.09 3.72 24.67
C PRO A 96 12.97 4.77 24.73
N VAL A 97 12.00 4.61 25.64
CA VAL A 97 10.90 5.57 25.83
C VAL A 97 11.44 6.97 26.08
N THR A 98 12.56 7.14 26.78
CA THR A 98 13.20 8.45 26.98
C THR A 98 13.50 9.18 25.67
N VAL A 99 14.09 8.48 24.70
CA VAL A 99 14.44 9.02 23.38
C VAL A 99 13.18 9.25 22.55
N ALA A 100 12.24 8.32 22.57
CA ALA A 100 10.97 8.48 21.86
C ALA A 100 10.18 9.68 22.39
N ALA A 101 10.15 9.89 23.71
CA ALA A 101 9.48 11.00 24.38
C ALA A 101 10.06 12.35 23.96
N GLN A 102 11.39 12.46 23.84
CA GLN A 102 12.05 13.67 23.32
C GLN A 102 11.60 13.99 21.89
N VAL A 103 11.49 12.99 21.03
CA VAL A 103 10.99 13.18 19.65
C VAL A 103 9.51 13.59 19.64
N ALA A 104 8.72 13.11 20.60
CA ALA A 104 7.34 13.51 20.80
C ALA A 104 7.17 14.88 21.50
N GLY A 105 8.25 15.48 22.01
CA GLY A 105 8.23 16.76 22.72
C GLY A 105 7.58 16.68 24.10
N THR A 106 7.72 15.56 24.81
CA THR A 106 7.21 15.34 26.17
C THR A 106 8.30 14.78 27.08
N ASP A 107 8.14 14.94 28.39
CA ASP A 107 9.05 14.35 29.37
C ASP A 107 8.87 12.84 29.48
N ALA A 108 9.95 12.15 29.84
CA ALA A 108 9.96 10.69 29.91
C ALA A 108 8.96 10.15 30.95
N GLU A 109 8.75 10.86 32.05
CA GLU A 109 7.80 10.48 33.10
C GLU A 109 6.35 10.52 32.59
N ASP A 110 5.99 11.60 31.89
CA ASP A 110 4.67 11.78 31.27
C ASP A 110 4.41 10.73 30.18
N ALA A 111 5.42 10.44 29.34
CA ALA A 111 5.34 9.40 28.33
C ALA A 111 5.09 8.02 28.95
N VAL A 112 5.81 7.68 30.02
CA VAL A 112 5.63 6.41 30.75
C VAL A 112 4.24 6.35 31.39
N ALA A 113 3.75 7.45 31.97
CA ALA A 113 2.43 7.51 32.58
C ALA A 113 1.32 7.28 31.53
N ARG A 114 1.41 7.92 30.37
CA ARG A 114 0.47 7.76 29.25
C ARG A 114 0.44 6.32 28.73
N LEU A 115 1.62 5.71 28.56
CA LEU A 115 1.73 4.32 28.10
C LEU A 115 1.17 3.33 29.12
N ARG A 116 1.39 3.54 30.43
CA ARG A 116 0.78 2.73 31.49
C ARG A 116 -0.73 2.85 31.53
N ALA A 117 -1.25 4.07 31.38
CA ALA A 117 -2.69 4.31 31.30
C ALA A 117 -3.33 3.59 30.09
N ALA A 118 -2.57 3.39 29.01
CA ALA A 118 -3.00 2.64 27.83
C ALA A 118 -2.86 1.10 27.96
N GLY A 119 -2.39 0.60 29.11
CA GLY A 119 -2.26 -0.82 29.42
C GLY A 119 -0.88 -1.43 29.15
N PHE A 120 0.14 -0.62 28.82
CA PHE A 120 1.50 -1.12 28.61
C PHE A 120 2.31 -1.13 29.91
N ASN A 121 3.15 -2.14 30.11
CA ASN A 121 4.07 -2.19 31.26
C ASN A 121 5.29 -1.27 31.03
N ALA A 122 5.05 0.05 31.00
CA ALA A 122 6.04 0.99 30.50
C ALA A 122 7.13 1.38 31.51
N ARG A 123 8.36 1.49 31.03
CA ARG A 123 9.54 1.98 31.75
C ARG A 123 10.40 2.82 30.82
N ALA A 124 11.06 3.84 31.38
CA ALA A 124 11.85 4.81 30.62
C ALA A 124 12.95 4.16 29.76
N GLU A 125 13.60 3.12 30.30
CA GLU A 125 14.71 2.40 29.66
C GLU A 125 14.28 1.36 28.61
N LEU A 126 13.00 0.96 28.61
CA LEU A 126 12.50 -0.05 27.67
C LEU A 126 12.13 0.60 26.34
N SER A 127 12.23 -0.14 25.25
CA SER A 127 11.72 0.32 23.95
C SER A 127 10.24 0.01 23.78
N LEU A 128 9.57 0.73 22.88
CA LEU A 128 8.16 0.46 22.55
C LEU A 128 7.98 -0.98 22.06
N ARG A 129 8.94 -1.53 21.32
CA ARG A 129 8.93 -2.94 20.90
C ARG A 129 9.05 -3.92 22.07
N GLN A 130 9.90 -3.64 23.05
CA GLN A 130 10.06 -4.52 24.22
C GLN A 130 8.80 -4.56 25.08
N MET A 131 8.06 -3.45 25.16
CA MET A 131 6.84 -3.34 25.97
C MET A 131 5.59 -3.85 25.26
N ALA A 132 5.48 -3.60 23.95
CA ALA A 132 4.33 -3.98 23.14
C ALA A 132 4.47 -5.36 22.47
N GLY A 133 5.64 -6.01 22.58
CA GLY A 133 5.89 -7.31 21.97
C GLY A 133 6.03 -7.26 20.44
N ALA A 134 5.91 -8.42 19.79
CA ALA A 134 6.08 -8.54 18.33
C ALA A 134 4.86 -8.05 17.53
N GLY A 135 3.72 -7.77 18.19
CA GLY A 135 2.49 -7.32 17.55
C GLY A 135 2.64 -5.95 16.90
N ARG A 136 2.43 -5.86 15.59
CA ARG A 136 2.48 -4.58 14.86
C ARG A 136 1.42 -3.60 15.36
N ASP A 137 0.21 -4.08 15.63
CA ASP A 137 -0.90 -3.23 16.07
C ASP A 137 -0.65 -2.65 17.47
N GLU A 138 -0.07 -3.45 18.36
CA GLU A 138 0.31 -3.04 19.71
C GLU A 138 1.46 -2.01 19.68
N GLN A 139 2.46 -2.23 18.82
CA GLN A 139 3.56 -1.27 18.57
C GLN A 139 3.03 0.07 18.05
N MET A 140 2.10 0.04 17.08
CA MET A 140 1.49 1.27 16.53
C MET A 140 0.58 1.96 17.53
N LYS A 141 -0.15 1.22 18.35
CA LYS A 141 -0.95 1.79 19.45
C LYS A 141 -0.05 2.49 20.47
N ALA A 142 1.07 1.88 20.86
CA ALA A 142 2.04 2.48 21.79
C ALA A 142 2.64 3.78 21.21
N LEU A 143 3.05 3.75 19.94
CA LEU A 143 3.53 4.95 19.24
C LEU A 143 2.45 6.04 19.16
N GLY A 144 1.20 5.66 18.83
CA GLY A 144 0.08 6.58 18.79
C GLY A 144 -0.22 7.25 20.12
N VAL A 145 -0.13 6.51 21.24
CA VAL A 145 -0.30 7.05 22.60
C VAL A 145 0.77 8.09 22.94
N LEU A 146 2.01 7.85 22.51
CA LEU A 146 3.14 8.74 22.77
C LEU A 146 3.02 10.07 22.01
N PHE A 147 2.60 10.04 20.74
CA PHE A 147 2.49 11.22 19.87
C PHE A 147 1.13 11.92 19.92
N LYS A 148 0.16 11.37 20.67
CA LYS A 148 -1.15 12.01 20.86
C LYS A 148 -0.99 13.24 21.76
N LYS A 149 -1.27 14.42 21.19
CA LYS A 149 -1.36 15.68 21.94
C LYS A 149 -2.55 15.68 22.87
#